data_AF-A0A2D3W8L4-F1
#
_entry.id   AF-A0A2D3W8L4-F1
#
_cell.length_a   1.000
_cell.length_b   1.000
_cell.length_c   1.000
_cell.angle_alpha   90.00
_cell.angle_beta   90.00
_cell.angle_gamma   90.00
#
_symmetry.space_group_name_H-M   'P 1'
#
loop_
_entity.id
_entity.type
_entity.pdbx_description
1 polymer ?
#
loop_
_entity_poly.entity_id
_entity_poly.type
_entity_poly.pdbx_seq_one_letter_code
_entity_poly.pdbx_strand_id
1 'polypeptide(L)'
;MDDLREQLNKGDLVLFLGMGVFENFTCKDGSTLPYDSDSFVLAINGGRAMSPRLMYEYTRAAMSLEQRKGREYLVAMVNHIYTSKEYNLPLIYEFIAKVKPRYIVDTNLDDSLLKAYENTPHFLVSGVSRIMGGYDRFVVYKYDTKVYTKVDKSTLDASLPILFKPMGGVSPEKNFIVSDADFVDWLTEAMGGYAMPAFLKEYREKKKYLFCGVDFTRDTYRMVANEITIGLLGGFILTQKEEYSKKELQFAKKHNLEFLNKDCQHLIEELA
;
A
#
# COMPACT_ATOMS: atom_id res chain seq x y z
N MET A 1 17.29 -11.83 13.66
CA MET A 1 17.66 -11.48 12.27
C MET A 1 17.26 -12.61 11.34
N ASP A 2 17.83 -13.82 11.47
CA ASP A 2 17.22 -15.06 10.93
C ASP A 2 15.75 -15.19 11.35
N ASP A 3 15.47 -14.76 12.58
CA ASP A 3 14.15 -14.63 13.16
C ASP A 3 13.16 -13.77 12.34
N LEU A 4 13.58 -12.68 11.68
CA LEU A 4 12.67 -11.84 10.89
C LEU A 4 12.29 -12.49 9.56
N ARG A 5 13.26 -13.08 8.85
CA ARG A 5 12.99 -13.83 7.61
C ARG A 5 12.14 -15.06 7.88
N GLU A 6 12.42 -15.76 8.97
CA GLU A 6 11.61 -16.90 9.40
C GLU A 6 10.18 -16.47 9.76
N GLN A 7 10.01 -15.36 10.49
CA GLN A 7 8.69 -14.79 10.77
C GLN A 7 7.93 -14.34 9.52
N LEU A 8 8.62 -13.77 8.52
CA LEU A 8 8.02 -13.44 7.21
C LEU A 8 7.52 -14.69 6.49
N ASN A 9 8.33 -15.76 6.47
CA ASN A 9 7.99 -17.04 5.84
C ASN A 9 6.81 -17.74 6.54
N LYS A 10 6.79 -17.73 7.88
CA LYS A 10 5.68 -18.25 8.69
C LYS A 10 4.42 -17.39 8.57
N GLY A 11 4.57 -16.13 8.17
CA GLY A 11 3.48 -15.15 8.10
C GLY A 11 3.15 -14.51 9.44
N ASP A 12 4.05 -14.60 10.43
CA ASP A 12 3.92 -13.95 11.74
C ASP A 12 4.33 -12.47 11.68
N LEU A 13 5.23 -12.12 10.76
CA LEU A 13 5.58 -10.76 10.39
C LEU A 13 4.99 -10.44 9.03
N VAL A 14 4.24 -9.34 8.92
CA VAL A 14 3.58 -8.90 7.70
C VAL A 14 4.27 -7.66 7.16
N LEU A 15 4.65 -7.66 5.88
CA LEU A 15 5.14 -6.46 5.21
C LEU A 15 3.98 -5.50 4.97
N PHE A 16 4.16 -4.24 5.37
CA PHE A 16 3.25 -3.14 5.08
C PHE A 16 4.01 -2.08 4.28
N LEU A 17 3.70 -1.97 2.98
CA LEU A 17 4.42 -1.12 2.04
C LEU A 17 3.69 0.20 1.79
N GLY A 18 4.44 1.30 1.81
CA GLY A 18 4.03 2.63 1.35
C GLY A 18 4.91 3.14 0.22
N MET A 19 4.59 4.31 -0.32
CA MET A 19 5.26 4.84 -1.53
C MET A 19 6.74 5.18 -1.32
N GLY A 20 7.18 5.37 -0.07
CA GLY A 20 8.59 5.58 0.25
C GLY A 20 9.49 4.41 -0.17
N VAL A 21 8.95 3.24 -0.51
CA VAL A 21 9.75 2.15 -1.10
C VAL A 21 10.31 2.49 -2.49
N PHE A 22 9.80 3.54 -3.14
CA PHE A 22 10.32 4.07 -4.40
C PHE A 22 11.34 5.19 -4.20
N GLU A 23 11.72 5.52 -2.96
CA GLU A 23 12.77 6.51 -2.70
C GLU A 23 14.08 6.06 -3.38
N ASN A 24 14.74 6.97 -4.09
CA ASN A 24 15.92 6.72 -4.91
C ASN A 24 15.75 5.72 -6.07
N PHE A 25 14.52 5.26 -6.33
CA PHE A 25 14.23 4.39 -7.47
C PHE A 25 14.15 5.19 -8.78
N THR A 26 14.81 4.68 -9.83
CA THR A 26 14.87 5.33 -11.14
C THR A 26 14.34 4.39 -12.23
N CYS A 27 13.44 4.90 -13.05
CA CYS A 27 12.90 4.22 -14.23
C CYS A 27 13.96 4.12 -15.34
N LYS A 28 13.73 3.30 -16.37
CA LYS A 28 14.70 3.10 -17.46
C LYS A 28 15.03 4.38 -18.24
N ASP A 29 14.09 5.34 -18.27
CA ASP A 29 14.24 6.64 -18.91
C ASP A 29 14.90 7.70 -18.02
N GLY A 30 15.35 7.34 -16.82
CA GLY A 30 15.96 8.25 -15.85
C GLY A 30 14.96 9.02 -14.98
N SER A 31 13.66 8.86 -15.19
CA SER A 31 12.63 9.52 -14.38
C SER A 31 12.32 8.75 -13.10
N THR A 32 11.71 9.40 -12.11
CA THR A 32 11.34 8.77 -10.82
C THR A 32 9.84 8.45 -10.73
N LEU A 33 9.50 7.51 -9.86
CA LEU A 33 8.12 7.32 -9.39
C LEU A 33 7.88 8.18 -8.14
N PRO A 34 6.64 8.57 -7.83
CA PRO A 34 6.33 9.21 -6.57
C PRO A 34 6.71 8.33 -5.37
N TYR A 35 7.43 8.91 -4.42
CA TYR A 35 7.86 8.24 -3.19
C TYR A 35 7.46 8.99 -1.92
N ASP A 36 6.86 10.16 -2.07
CA ASP A 36 6.31 10.96 -0.98
C ASP A 36 5.11 11.79 -1.47
N SER A 37 4.47 12.52 -0.56
CA SER A 37 3.32 13.37 -0.89
C SER A 37 3.66 14.43 -1.95
N ASP A 38 4.82 15.09 -1.83
CA ASP A 38 5.18 16.22 -2.69
C ASP A 38 5.44 15.75 -4.13
N SER A 39 6.24 14.71 -4.30
CA SER A 39 6.48 14.06 -5.59
C SER A 39 5.19 13.52 -6.22
N PHE A 40 4.25 13.02 -5.42
CA PHE A 40 2.94 12.59 -5.92
C PHE A 40 2.12 13.78 -6.44
N VAL A 41 2.08 14.91 -5.71
CA VAL A 41 1.41 16.14 -6.17
C VAL A 41 2.01 16.63 -7.48
N LEU A 42 3.34 16.65 -7.59
CA LEU A 42 4.02 17.03 -8.83
C LEU A 42 3.62 16.10 -9.97
N ALA A 43 3.60 14.78 -9.74
CA ALA A 43 3.28 13.79 -10.76
C ALA A 43 1.84 13.94 -11.29
N ILE A 44 0.84 14.15 -10.42
CA ILE A 44 -0.55 14.36 -10.85
C ILE A 44 -0.83 15.75 -11.42
N ASN A 45 0.09 16.72 -11.22
CA ASN A 45 -0.06 18.10 -11.69
C ASN A 45 0.96 18.49 -12.79
N GLY A 46 1.52 17.50 -13.50
CA GLY A 46 2.41 17.72 -14.64
C GLY A 46 3.73 18.42 -14.27
N GLY A 47 4.34 18.01 -13.15
CA GLY A 47 5.61 18.52 -12.65
C GLY A 47 5.54 19.89 -11.97
N ARG A 48 4.34 20.46 -11.78
CA ARG A 48 4.17 21.80 -11.19
C ARG A 48 3.67 21.71 -9.76
N ALA A 49 4.27 22.49 -8.88
CA ALA A 49 3.76 22.65 -7.52
C ALA A 49 2.35 23.28 -7.52
N MET A 50 1.54 22.92 -6.53
CA MET A 50 0.27 23.56 -6.24
C MET A 50 0.41 24.60 -5.10
N SER A 51 -0.70 25.22 -4.68
CA SER A 51 -0.68 26.14 -3.53
C SER A 51 -0.21 25.41 -2.26
N PRO A 52 0.38 26.12 -1.28
CA PRO A 52 0.87 25.50 -0.04
C PRO A 52 -0.17 24.63 0.69
N ARG A 53 -1.45 25.02 0.61
CA ARG A 53 -2.56 24.25 1.18
C ARG A 53 -2.73 22.87 0.53
N LEU A 54 -2.57 22.79 -0.80
CA LEU A 54 -2.72 21.57 -1.59
C LEU A 54 -1.45 20.72 -1.59
N MET A 55 -0.28 21.33 -1.39
CA MET A 55 0.99 20.61 -1.21
C MET A 55 1.09 19.89 0.15
N TYR A 56 0.26 20.25 1.14
CA TYR A 56 0.35 19.66 2.48
C TYR A 56 0.25 18.13 2.49
N GLU A 57 -0.63 17.57 1.66
CA GLU A 57 -0.86 16.14 1.51
C GLU A 57 -1.47 15.87 0.12
N TYR A 58 -0.98 14.86 -0.60
CA TYR A 58 -1.35 14.64 -2.01
C TYR A 58 -2.84 14.40 -2.22
N THR A 59 -3.53 13.87 -1.21
CA THR A 59 -4.97 13.57 -1.24
C THR A 59 -5.82 14.82 -1.43
N ARG A 60 -5.36 15.98 -0.94
CA ARG A 60 -5.97 17.30 -1.15
C ARG A 60 -5.81 17.77 -2.58
N ALA A 61 -4.61 17.58 -3.15
CA ALA A 61 -4.35 17.90 -4.55
C ALA A 61 -5.17 17.02 -5.49
N ALA A 62 -5.26 15.72 -5.19
CA ALA A 62 -6.12 14.77 -5.91
C ALA A 62 -7.60 15.19 -5.84
N MET A 63 -8.12 15.55 -4.66
CA MET A 63 -9.48 16.09 -4.50
C MET A 63 -9.71 17.36 -5.34
N SER A 64 -8.76 18.30 -5.31
CA SER A 64 -8.83 19.54 -6.10
C SER A 64 -8.81 19.30 -7.61
N LEU A 65 -8.07 18.29 -8.08
CA LEU A 65 -8.08 17.88 -9.48
C LEU A 65 -9.38 17.17 -9.84
N GLU A 66 -9.86 16.25 -9.01
CA GLU A 66 -11.12 15.53 -9.22
C GLU A 66 -12.31 16.49 -9.31
N GLN A 67 -12.40 17.49 -8.43
CA GLN A 67 -13.47 18.49 -8.47
C GLN A 67 -13.44 19.37 -9.72
N ARG A 68 -12.24 19.67 -10.26
CA ARG A 68 -12.08 20.56 -11.41
C ARG A 68 -12.13 19.84 -12.76
N LYS A 69 -11.74 18.56 -12.80
CA LYS A 69 -11.52 17.79 -14.04
C LYS A 69 -12.29 16.48 -14.09
N GLY A 70 -12.94 16.09 -13.00
CA GLY A 70 -13.69 14.85 -12.90
C GLY A 70 -12.84 13.64 -12.52
N ARG A 71 -13.52 12.57 -12.11
CA ARG A 71 -12.93 11.30 -11.68
C ARG A 71 -12.12 10.62 -12.77
N GLU A 72 -12.63 10.60 -14.00
CA GLU A 72 -11.96 9.95 -15.13
C GLU A 72 -10.58 10.56 -15.41
N TYR A 73 -10.47 11.89 -15.31
CA TYR A 73 -9.18 12.57 -15.46
C TYR A 73 -8.18 12.15 -14.39
N LEU A 74 -8.61 12.10 -13.13
CA LEU A 74 -7.74 11.67 -12.03
C LEU A 74 -7.29 10.21 -12.19
N VAL A 75 -8.21 9.32 -12.55
CA VAL A 75 -7.92 7.90 -12.83
C VAL A 75 -6.90 7.77 -13.98
N ALA A 76 -7.08 8.53 -15.07
CA ALA A 76 -6.15 8.52 -16.20
C ALA A 76 -4.75 9.03 -15.79
N MET A 77 -4.68 10.10 -15.00
CA MET A 77 -3.42 10.65 -14.50
C MET A 77 -2.68 9.68 -13.58
N VAL A 78 -3.37 9.11 -12.58
CA VAL A 78 -2.76 8.13 -11.66
C VAL A 78 -2.30 6.89 -12.40
N ASN A 79 -3.11 6.36 -13.32
CA ASN A 79 -2.69 5.26 -14.17
C ASN A 79 -1.44 5.63 -14.99
N HIS A 80 -1.42 6.82 -15.58
CA HIS A 80 -0.28 7.28 -16.38
C HIS A 80 1.03 7.31 -15.58
N ILE A 81 1.00 7.74 -14.31
CA ILE A 81 2.20 7.76 -13.45
C ILE A 81 2.95 6.41 -13.45
N TYR A 82 2.20 5.30 -13.39
CA TYR A 82 2.76 3.96 -13.24
C TYR A 82 2.84 3.14 -14.53
N THR A 83 2.19 3.58 -15.61
CA THR A 83 2.17 2.83 -16.88
C THR A 83 2.87 3.54 -18.03
N SER A 84 3.22 4.82 -17.91
CA SER A 84 3.88 5.56 -19.00
C SER A 84 5.38 5.32 -19.07
N LYS A 85 5.96 4.75 -18.01
CA LYS A 85 7.38 4.53 -17.84
C LYS A 85 7.65 3.05 -17.71
N GLU A 86 8.69 2.57 -18.38
CA GLU A 86 9.21 1.24 -18.14
C GLU A 86 10.19 1.29 -16.97
N TYR A 87 10.01 0.40 -15.99
CA TYR A 87 10.90 0.29 -14.85
C TYR A 87 11.06 -1.16 -14.42
N ASN A 88 12.25 -1.49 -13.91
CA ASN A 88 12.53 -2.81 -13.34
C ASN A 88 11.79 -2.96 -12.01
N LEU A 89 11.65 -4.19 -11.53
CA LEU A 89 11.03 -4.42 -10.23
C LEU A 89 11.87 -3.74 -9.12
N PRO A 90 11.30 -2.85 -8.28
CA PRO A 90 12.07 -2.24 -7.20
C PRO A 90 12.57 -3.29 -6.20
N LEU A 91 13.70 -3.03 -5.54
CA LEU A 91 14.44 -4.01 -4.73
C LEU A 91 13.57 -4.73 -3.69
N ILE A 92 12.66 -4.02 -3.00
CA ILE A 92 11.74 -4.65 -2.03
C ILE A 92 10.82 -5.68 -2.68
N TYR A 93 10.37 -5.41 -3.90
CA TYR A 93 9.51 -6.32 -4.65
C TYR A 93 10.31 -7.48 -5.25
N GLU A 94 11.59 -7.29 -5.61
CA GLU A 94 12.50 -8.40 -5.96
C GLU A 94 12.71 -9.34 -4.76
N PHE A 95 12.90 -8.79 -3.57
CA PHE A 95 12.98 -9.56 -2.33
C PHE A 95 11.69 -10.32 -2.07
N ILE A 96 10.53 -9.66 -2.19
CA ILE A 96 9.22 -10.29 -2.09
C ILE A 96 9.04 -11.43 -3.10
N ALA A 97 9.52 -11.26 -4.34
CA ALA A 97 9.47 -12.29 -5.37
C ALA A 97 10.31 -13.53 -5.01
N LYS A 98 11.38 -13.37 -4.22
CA LYS A 98 12.21 -14.49 -3.73
C LYS A 98 11.59 -15.17 -2.50
N VAL A 99 11.09 -14.39 -1.55
CA VAL A 99 10.60 -14.90 -0.25
C VAL A 99 9.16 -15.41 -0.32
N LYS A 100 8.31 -14.79 -1.14
CA LYS A 100 6.87 -15.07 -1.26
C LYS A 100 6.11 -15.08 0.09
N PRO A 101 6.14 -13.99 0.89
CA PRO A 101 5.37 -13.92 2.13
C PRO A 101 3.89 -14.27 1.95
N ARG A 102 3.31 -15.01 2.90
CA ARG A 102 1.90 -15.46 2.81
C ARG A 102 0.88 -14.32 2.87
N TYR A 103 1.25 -13.17 3.43
CA TYR A 103 0.39 -12.00 3.52
C TYR A 103 1.20 -10.72 3.42
N ILE A 104 0.78 -9.83 2.54
CA ILE A 104 1.42 -8.53 2.31
C ILE A 104 0.32 -7.48 2.23
N VAL A 105 0.54 -6.34 2.89
CA VAL A 105 -0.24 -5.12 2.70
C VAL A 105 0.59 -4.16 1.86
N ASP A 106 0.04 -3.70 0.74
CA ASP A 106 0.74 -2.78 -0.16
C ASP A 106 -0.19 -1.63 -0.55
N THR A 107 0.12 -0.44 -0.03
CA THR A 107 -0.68 0.77 -0.28
C THR A 107 -0.30 1.48 -1.58
N ASN A 108 0.68 0.96 -2.32
CA ASN A 108 1.10 1.53 -3.61
C ASN A 108 0.11 1.18 -4.71
N LEU A 109 0.01 2.05 -5.72
CA LEU A 109 -1.01 1.95 -6.76
C LEU A 109 -0.50 1.28 -8.05
N ASP A 110 0.79 0.94 -8.10
CA ASP A 110 1.41 0.23 -9.21
C ASP A 110 1.18 -1.30 -9.14
N ASP A 111 1.74 -2.02 -10.12
CA ASP A 111 1.60 -3.46 -10.27
C ASP A 111 2.85 -4.27 -9.85
N SER A 112 3.85 -3.67 -9.20
CA SER A 112 5.08 -4.36 -8.79
C SER A 112 4.81 -5.56 -7.88
N LEU A 113 3.89 -5.45 -6.92
CA LEU A 113 3.51 -6.60 -6.09
C LEU A 113 2.89 -7.73 -6.91
N LEU A 114 2.08 -7.41 -7.93
CA LEU A 114 1.44 -8.41 -8.78
C LEU A 114 2.48 -9.09 -9.67
N LYS A 115 3.42 -8.34 -10.23
CA LYS A 115 4.59 -8.86 -10.97
C LYS A 115 5.44 -9.76 -10.09
N ALA A 116 5.67 -9.36 -8.83
CA ALA A 116 6.40 -10.18 -7.86
C ALA A 116 5.73 -11.54 -7.59
N TYR A 117 4.45 -11.73 -7.91
CA TYR A 117 3.68 -12.97 -7.76
C TYR A 117 3.16 -13.58 -9.07
N GLU A 118 3.61 -13.11 -10.24
CA GLU A 118 3.07 -13.53 -11.55
C GLU A 118 3.17 -15.05 -11.83
N ASN A 119 4.11 -15.74 -11.19
CA ASN A 119 4.30 -17.19 -11.31
C ASN A 119 3.79 -17.97 -10.09
N THR A 120 2.93 -17.37 -9.28
CA THR A 120 2.45 -17.95 -8.01
C THR A 120 0.94 -17.74 -7.90
N PRO A 121 0.12 -18.82 -7.81
CA PRO A 121 -1.30 -18.65 -7.52
C PRO A 121 -1.50 -17.90 -6.20
N HIS A 122 -2.39 -16.92 -6.18
CA HIS A 122 -2.62 -16.08 -5.01
C HIS A 122 -4.02 -15.47 -5.02
N PHE A 123 -4.44 -14.94 -3.87
CA PHE A 123 -5.58 -14.05 -3.78
C PHE A 123 -5.10 -12.59 -3.81
N LEU A 124 -5.85 -11.74 -4.50
CA LEU A 124 -5.70 -10.29 -4.43
C LEU A 124 -6.97 -9.70 -3.84
N VAL A 125 -6.83 -9.00 -2.72
CA VAL A 125 -7.87 -8.16 -2.15
C VAL A 125 -7.54 -6.72 -2.56
N SER A 126 -8.32 -6.15 -3.47
CA SER A 126 -8.07 -4.82 -4.04
C SER A 126 -9.12 -3.84 -3.55
N GLY A 127 -8.68 -2.75 -2.92
CA GLY A 127 -9.58 -1.71 -2.44
C GLY A 127 -10.20 -0.90 -3.57
N VAL A 128 -11.40 -0.40 -3.34
CA VAL A 128 -12.15 0.41 -4.31
C VAL A 128 -12.85 1.54 -3.56
N SER A 129 -12.90 2.73 -4.17
CA SER A 129 -13.54 3.87 -3.51
C SER A 129 -15.07 3.74 -3.47
N ARG A 130 -15.68 3.05 -4.45
CA ARG A 130 -17.13 2.83 -4.54
C ARG A 130 -17.45 1.49 -5.20
N ILE A 131 -18.36 0.72 -4.61
CA ILE A 131 -19.01 -0.43 -5.27
C ILE A 131 -20.49 -0.08 -5.45
N MET A 132 -21.02 -0.25 -6.66
CA MET A 132 -22.47 -0.17 -6.88
C MET A 132 -23.15 -1.38 -6.22
N GLY A 133 -24.10 -1.14 -5.32
CA GLY A 133 -24.97 -2.18 -4.77
C GLY A 133 -24.46 -2.90 -3.52
N GLY A 134 -23.44 -2.38 -2.83
CA GLY A 134 -22.96 -2.95 -1.56
C GLY A 134 -22.10 -2.00 -0.71
N TYR A 135 -21.84 -2.39 0.53
CA TYR A 135 -21.01 -1.64 1.48
C TYR A 135 -19.53 -1.96 1.37
N ASP A 136 -19.18 -3.13 0.81
CA ASP A 136 -17.79 -3.55 0.66
C ASP A 136 -16.99 -2.48 -0.11
N ARG A 137 -15.79 -2.20 0.38
CA ARG A 137 -14.80 -1.30 -0.25
C ARG A 137 -13.59 -2.07 -0.76
N PHE A 138 -13.83 -3.31 -1.18
CA PHE A 138 -12.83 -4.17 -1.80
C PHE A 138 -13.47 -5.14 -2.80
N VAL A 139 -12.66 -5.63 -3.73
CA VAL A 139 -12.97 -6.76 -4.61
C VAL A 139 -11.94 -7.86 -4.37
N VAL A 140 -12.38 -9.11 -4.35
CA VAL A 140 -11.50 -10.27 -4.23
C VAL A 140 -11.30 -10.90 -5.60
N TYR A 141 -10.03 -11.09 -5.95
CA TYR A 141 -9.62 -11.81 -7.15
C TYR A 141 -8.83 -13.06 -6.75
N LYS A 142 -8.98 -14.11 -7.54
CA LYS A 142 -8.08 -15.27 -7.53
C LYS A 142 -7.23 -15.23 -8.79
N TYR A 143 -5.93 -15.44 -8.64
CA TYR A 143 -4.97 -15.55 -9.73
C TYR A 143 -4.49 -16.99 -9.87
N ASP A 144 -4.54 -17.53 -11.08
CA ASP A 144 -4.23 -18.93 -11.43
C ASP A 144 -2.95 -19.08 -12.27
N THR A 145 -2.01 -18.14 -12.14
CA THR A 145 -0.80 -17.95 -12.97
C THR A 145 -1.07 -17.55 -14.42
N LYS A 146 -2.32 -17.22 -14.78
CA LYS A 146 -2.65 -16.68 -16.10
C LYS A 146 -3.48 -15.42 -15.99
N VAL A 147 -4.59 -15.48 -15.26
CA VAL A 147 -5.57 -14.40 -15.23
C VAL A 147 -6.09 -14.15 -13.82
N TYR A 148 -6.46 -12.90 -13.54
CA TYR A 148 -7.24 -12.57 -12.36
C TYR A 148 -8.72 -12.78 -12.65
N THR A 149 -9.38 -13.59 -11.83
CA THR A 149 -10.83 -13.79 -11.88
C THR A 149 -11.46 -13.24 -10.61
N LYS A 150 -12.50 -12.41 -10.73
CA LYS A 150 -13.31 -11.98 -9.58
C LYS A 150 -13.97 -13.18 -8.94
N VAL A 151 -13.84 -13.34 -7.62
CA VAL A 151 -14.42 -14.43 -6.84
C VAL A 151 -15.18 -13.88 -5.64
N ASP A 152 -16.09 -14.68 -5.08
CA ASP A 152 -16.77 -14.30 -3.84
C ASP A 152 -15.77 -14.22 -2.68
N LYS A 153 -15.97 -13.26 -1.77
CA LYS A 153 -15.13 -13.05 -0.59
C LYS A 153 -15.07 -14.26 0.35
N SER A 154 -16.07 -15.16 0.31
CA SER A 154 -16.07 -16.43 1.04
C SER A 154 -15.07 -17.45 0.49
N THR A 155 -14.51 -17.23 -0.70
CA THR A 155 -13.49 -18.10 -1.32
C THR A 155 -12.11 -17.87 -0.70
N LEU A 156 -11.91 -16.75 0.00
CA LEU A 156 -10.63 -16.40 0.59
C LEU A 156 -10.28 -17.34 1.74
N ASP A 157 -9.08 -17.93 1.70
CA ASP A 157 -8.53 -18.79 2.74
C ASP A 157 -7.00 -18.67 2.83
N ALA A 158 -6.36 -19.43 3.73
CA ALA A 158 -4.90 -19.42 3.94
C ALA A 158 -4.11 -20.38 3.02
N SER A 159 -4.77 -21.05 2.06
CA SER A 159 -4.12 -22.02 1.17
C SER A 159 -3.17 -21.36 0.16
N LEU A 160 -3.44 -20.10 -0.19
CA LEU A 160 -2.65 -19.30 -1.12
C LEU A 160 -2.15 -18.01 -0.44
N PRO A 161 -1.07 -17.38 -0.94
CA PRO A 161 -0.70 -16.04 -0.53
C PRO A 161 -1.83 -15.04 -0.73
N ILE A 162 -1.92 -14.06 0.17
CA ILE A 162 -2.89 -12.96 0.11
C ILE A 162 -2.15 -11.66 -0.12
N LEU A 163 -2.39 -11.05 -1.27
CA LEU A 163 -1.92 -9.71 -1.61
C LEU A 163 -3.05 -8.73 -1.28
N PHE A 164 -2.86 -7.88 -0.28
CA PHE A 164 -3.85 -6.87 0.06
C PHE A 164 -3.38 -5.50 -0.42
N LYS A 165 -4.04 -4.97 -1.45
CA LYS A 165 -3.83 -3.62 -1.95
C LYS A 165 -5.00 -2.73 -1.56
N PRO A 166 -5.03 -2.20 -0.32
CA PRO A 166 -6.19 -1.48 0.23
C PRO A 166 -6.55 -0.22 -0.55
N MET A 167 -5.60 0.37 -1.29
CA MET A 167 -5.81 1.58 -2.08
C MET A 167 -6.16 1.31 -3.55
N GLY A 168 -6.28 0.02 -3.91
CA GLY A 168 -6.44 -0.43 -5.28
C GLY A 168 -5.10 -0.45 -6.04
N GLY A 169 -5.16 -0.24 -7.36
CA GLY A 169 -3.99 -0.16 -8.22
C GLY A 169 -4.34 -0.15 -9.71
N VAL A 170 -3.31 -0.16 -10.55
CA VAL A 170 -3.47 -0.15 -12.03
C VAL A 170 -4.04 -1.46 -12.60
N SER A 171 -3.97 -2.56 -11.83
CA SER A 171 -4.35 -3.91 -12.24
C SER A 171 -5.00 -4.65 -11.07
N PRO A 172 -5.98 -5.56 -11.31
CA PRO A 172 -6.59 -5.94 -12.60
C PRO A 172 -7.51 -4.87 -13.20
N GLU A 173 -8.07 -4.01 -12.34
CA GLU A 173 -8.92 -2.89 -12.72
C GLU A 173 -8.35 -1.61 -12.11
N LYS A 174 -8.48 -0.50 -12.84
CA LYS A 174 -7.95 0.83 -12.45
C LYS A 174 -8.78 1.46 -11.34
N ASN A 175 -8.67 0.89 -10.15
CA ASN A 175 -9.32 1.37 -8.94
C ASN A 175 -8.30 2.10 -8.08
N PHE A 176 -8.60 3.33 -7.70
CA PHE A 176 -7.66 4.17 -6.95
C PHE A 176 -8.39 4.86 -5.79
N ILE A 177 -7.90 4.69 -4.57
CA ILE A 177 -8.30 5.51 -3.41
C ILE A 177 -7.20 6.53 -3.21
N VAL A 178 -7.45 7.77 -3.67
CA VAL A 178 -6.39 8.79 -3.79
C VAL A 178 -6.81 10.18 -3.37
N SER A 179 -8.10 10.54 -3.46
CA SER A 179 -8.58 11.86 -3.02
C SER A 179 -9.03 11.86 -1.57
N ASP A 180 -9.06 13.03 -0.91
CA ASP A 180 -9.62 13.15 0.44
C ASP A 180 -11.02 12.55 0.54
N ALA A 181 -11.85 12.72 -0.50
CA ALA A 181 -13.19 12.13 -0.56
C ALA A 181 -13.13 10.59 -0.61
N ASP A 182 -12.24 10.01 -1.41
CA ASP A 182 -12.03 8.56 -1.44
C ASP A 182 -11.62 8.03 -0.06
N PHE A 183 -10.68 8.70 0.62
CA PHE A 183 -10.20 8.27 1.93
C PHE A 183 -11.25 8.41 3.02
N VAL A 184 -12.04 9.49 3.03
CA VAL A 184 -13.16 9.66 3.97
C VAL A 184 -14.19 8.54 3.77
N ASP A 185 -14.61 8.30 2.53
CA ASP A 185 -15.58 7.25 2.19
C ASP A 185 -15.01 5.87 2.59
N TRP A 186 -13.78 5.56 2.21
CA TRP A 186 -13.14 4.27 2.49
C TRP A 186 -12.91 4.03 3.98
N LEU A 187 -12.39 5.01 4.72
CA LEU A 187 -12.13 4.89 6.16
C LEU A 187 -13.43 4.73 6.96
N THR A 188 -14.50 5.41 6.55
CA THR A 188 -15.83 5.27 7.18
C THR A 188 -16.31 3.81 7.11
N GLU A 189 -16.19 3.19 5.94
CA GLU A 189 -16.58 1.80 5.73
C GLU A 189 -15.56 0.82 6.34
N ALA A 190 -14.28 1.18 6.40
CA ALA A 190 -13.26 0.40 7.11
C ALA A 190 -13.58 0.27 8.60
N MET A 191 -13.97 1.38 9.24
CA MET A 191 -14.44 1.40 10.63
C MET A 191 -15.73 0.58 10.81
N GLY A 192 -16.58 0.54 9.79
CA GLY A 192 -17.76 -0.35 9.73
C GLY A 192 -17.43 -1.83 9.47
N GLY A 193 -16.16 -2.17 9.19
CA GLY A 193 -15.70 -3.53 8.92
C GLY A 193 -15.91 -4.00 7.48
N TYR A 194 -16.14 -3.08 6.53
CA TYR A 194 -16.45 -3.36 5.12
C TYR A 194 -15.28 -3.10 4.16
N ALA A 195 -14.11 -2.62 4.64
CA ALA A 195 -12.91 -2.47 3.82
C ALA A 195 -12.04 -3.74 3.72
N MET A 196 -12.44 -4.82 4.40
CA MET A 196 -11.69 -6.08 4.45
C MET A 196 -12.63 -7.30 4.58
N PRO A 197 -12.38 -8.41 3.84
CA PRO A 197 -13.12 -9.66 4.00
C PRO A 197 -13.10 -10.18 5.44
N ALA A 198 -14.15 -10.87 5.88
CA ALA A 198 -14.24 -11.46 7.22
C ALA A 198 -13.04 -12.36 7.55
N PHE A 199 -12.69 -13.27 6.64
CA PHE A 199 -11.51 -14.12 6.78
C PHE A 199 -10.24 -13.31 7.01
N LEU A 200 -10.00 -12.25 6.23
CA LEU A 200 -8.78 -11.45 6.36
C LEU A 200 -8.73 -10.65 7.65
N LYS A 201 -9.89 -10.24 8.20
CA LYS A 201 -9.99 -9.58 9.51
C LYS A 201 -9.58 -10.49 10.66
N GLU A 202 -9.89 -11.78 10.57
CA GLU A 202 -9.44 -12.79 11.54
C GLU A 202 -7.96 -13.14 11.28
N TYR A 203 -7.59 -13.31 10.02
CA TYR A 203 -6.25 -13.71 9.62
C TYR A 203 -5.18 -12.67 9.95
N ARG A 204 -5.51 -11.38 10.03
CA ARG A 204 -4.56 -10.32 10.42
C ARG A 204 -4.26 -10.26 11.92
N GLU A 205 -5.10 -10.87 12.77
CA GLU A 205 -4.94 -10.75 14.22
C GLU A 205 -3.66 -11.40 14.71
N LYS A 206 -3.13 -10.88 15.82
CA LYS A 206 -1.97 -11.44 16.52
C LYS A 206 -0.70 -11.54 15.67
N LYS A 207 -0.59 -10.70 14.63
CA LYS A 207 0.62 -10.58 13.80
C LYS A 207 1.44 -9.35 14.17
N LYS A 208 2.73 -9.40 13.85
CA LYS A 208 3.60 -8.23 13.84
C LYS A 208 3.63 -7.62 12.45
N TYR A 209 3.94 -6.33 12.36
CA TYR A 209 4.04 -5.62 11.08
C TYR A 209 5.40 -4.95 10.89
N LEU A 210 5.92 -4.99 9.67
CA LEU A 210 7.11 -4.26 9.25
C LEU A 210 6.70 -3.21 8.23
N PHE A 211 6.63 -1.96 8.69
CA PHE A 211 6.25 -0.82 7.86
C PHE A 211 7.46 -0.31 7.08
N CYS A 212 7.35 -0.34 5.75
CA CYS A 212 8.40 0.05 4.81
C CYS A 212 7.88 1.20 3.94
N GLY A 213 8.53 2.37 3.99
CA GLY A 213 8.16 3.51 3.13
C GLY A 213 6.78 4.14 3.44
N VAL A 214 6.28 3.98 4.67
CA VAL A 214 5.01 4.59 5.10
C VAL A 214 5.28 5.89 5.85
N ASP A 215 4.76 7.01 5.36
CA ASP A 215 4.87 8.28 6.07
C ASP A 215 3.79 8.43 7.15
N PHE A 216 4.20 8.29 8.40
CA PHE A 216 3.33 8.51 9.56
C PHE A 216 3.32 9.97 10.05
N THR A 217 3.92 10.92 9.33
CA THR A 217 3.84 12.36 9.67
C THR A 217 2.42 12.90 9.46
N ARG A 218 1.77 12.47 8.37
CA ARG A 218 0.41 12.88 8.00
C ARG A 218 -0.65 11.94 8.53
N ASP A 219 -1.91 12.35 8.44
CA ASP A 219 -3.01 11.65 9.13
C ASP A 219 -3.51 10.43 8.37
N THR A 220 -3.61 10.54 7.04
CA THR A 220 -4.23 9.53 6.18
C THR A 220 -3.62 8.16 6.40
N TYR A 221 -2.30 8.01 6.29
CA TYR A 221 -1.67 6.70 6.42
C TYR A 221 -1.59 6.19 7.87
N ARG A 222 -1.62 7.05 8.88
CA ARG A 222 -1.81 6.60 10.28
C ARG A 222 -3.19 5.99 10.47
N MET A 223 -4.24 6.63 9.94
CA MET A 223 -5.61 6.11 10.01
C MET A 223 -5.75 4.80 9.22
N VAL A 224 -5.25 4.76 7.99
CA VAL A 224 -5.26 3.55 7.15
C VAL A 224 -4.52 2.40 7.82
N ALA A 225 -3.30 2.64 8.34
CA ALA A 225 -2.54 1.61 9.05
C ALA A 225 -3.29 1.14 10.32
N ASN A 226 -3.89 2.04 11.09
CA ASN A 226 -4.69 1.69 12.27
C ASN A 226 -5.84 0.73 11.91
N GLU A 227 -6.64 1.05 10.88
CA GLU A 227 -7.79 0.23 10.48
C GLU A 227 -7.40 -1.12 9.87
N ILE A 228 -6.29 -1.15 9.12
CA ILE A 228 -5.83 -2.39 8.48
C ILE A 228 -5.22 -3.34 9.51
N THR A 229 -4.54 -2.82 10.53
CA THR A 229 -3.73 -3.61 11.49
C THR A 229 -4.41 -3.81 12.84
N ILE A 230 -5.73 -3.65 12.93
CA ILE A 230 -6.49 -3.96 14.16
C ILE A 230 -6.13 -5.37 14.64
N GLY A 231 -5.74 -5.48 15.91
CA GLY A 231 -5.31 -6.74 16.53
C GLY A 231 -3.82 -7.06 16.39
N LEU A 232 -3.00 -6.14 15.86
CA LEU A 232 -1.54 -6.31 15.82
C LEU A 232 -0.91 -6.46 17.21
N LEU A 233 0.16 -7.26 17.31
CA LEU A 233 0.95 -7.41 18.55
C LEU A 233 2.03 -6.34 18.72
N GLY A 234 2.44 -5.69 17.63
CA GLY A 234 3.58 -4.81 17.57
C GLY A 234 4.27 -4.88 16.22
N GLY A 235 5.53 -4.46 16.19
CA GLY A 235 6.29 -4.49 14.95
C GLY A 235 7.33 -3.40 14.86
N PHE A 236 7.63 -3.01 13.63
CA PHE A 236 8.76 -2.16 13.30
C PHE A 236 8.40 -1.14 12.24
N ILE A 237 8.94 0.06 12.37
CA ILE A 237 8.88 1.12 11.35
C ILE A 237 10.29 1.33 10.82
N LEU A 238 10.52 1.06 9.54
CA LEU A 238 11.76 1.43 8.86
C LEU A 238 11.75 2.91 8.52
N THR A 239 12.80 3.60 8.92
CA THR A 239 12.93 5.05 8.72
C THR A 239 14.38 5.45 8.93
N GLN A 240 14.84 6.46 8.18
CA GLN A 240 16.15 7.09 8.40
C GLN A 240 16.02 8.52 8.97
N LYS A 241 14.83 8.90 9.44
CA LYS A 241 14.60 10.19 10.07
C LYS A 241 15.45 10.33 11.35
N GLU A 242 16.13 11.46 11.46
CA GLU A 242 16.86 11.84 12.68
C GLU A 242 15.90 12.21 13.83
N GLU A 243 14.76 12.83 13.48
CA GLU A 243 13.75 13.26 14.44
C GLU A 243 12.35 12.78 14.05
N TYR A 244 11.54 12.50 15.07
CA TYR A 244 10.16 12.07 14.93
C TYR A 244 9.20 13.10 15.48
N SER A 245 8.09 13.34 14.78
CA SER A 245 7.02 14.18 15.30
C SER A 245 6.36 13.54 16.53
N LYS A 246 5.74 14.38 17.37
CA LYS A 246 4.95 13.90 18.53
C LYS A 246 3.88 12.86 18.12
N LYS A 247 3.29 13.00 16.93
CA LYS A 247 2.25 12.10 16.43
C LYS A 247 2.83 10.73 16.02
N GLU A 248 4.00 10.70 15.39
CA GLU A 248 4.69 9.45 15.05
C GLU A 248 5.09 8.68 16.31
N LEU A 249 5.67 9.37 17.31
CA LEU A 249 6.01 8.76 18.59
C LEU A 249 4.79 8.19 19.31
N GLN A 250 3.67 8.93 19.30
CA GLN A 250 2.41 8.46 19.89
C GLN A 250 1.84 7.25 19.14
N PHE A 251 1.88 7.25 17.81
CA PHE A 251 1.43 6.14 17.00
C PHE A 251 2.27 4.88 17.28
N ALA A 252 3.60 4.99 17.24
CA ALA A 252 4.49 3.88 17.52
C ALA A 252 4.27 3.31 18.93
N LYS A 253 4.17 4.18 19.93
CA LYS A 253 3.90 3.76 21.32
C LYS A 253 2.54 3.07 21.46
N LYS A 254 1.48 3.62 20.86
CA LYS A 254 0.12 3.04 20.92
C LYS A 254 0.08 1.63 20.32
N HIS A 255 0.86 1.40 19.27
CA HIS A 255 0.83 0.18 18.47
C HIS A 255 2.00 -0.78 18.77
N ASN A 256 2.78 -0.54 19.84
CA ASN A 256 3.96 -1.34 20.20
C ASN A 256 4.96 -1.51 19.03
N LEU A 257 5.27 -0.40 18.36
CA LEU A 257 6.18 -0.35 17.22
C LEU A 257 7.53 0.22 17.62
N GLU A 258 8.60 -0.42 17.15
CA GLU A 258 9.97 0.05 17.30
C GLU A 258 10.45 0.73 16.01
N PHE A 259 11.18 1.84 16.14
CA PHE A 259 11.82 2.47 14.98
C PHE A 259 13.14 1.76 14.67
N LEU A 260 13.28 1.29 13.45
CA LEU A 260 14.52 0.72 12.92
C LEU A 260 15.17 1.77 12.02
N ASN A 261 16.33 2.28 12.45
CA ASN A 261 17.10 3.27 11.70
C ASN A 261 17.81 2.65 10.49
N LYS A 262 17.04 2.28 9.46
CA LYS A 262 17.49 1.61 8.23
C LYS A 262 16.59 2.01 7.06
N ASP A 263 17.15 2.06 5.86
CA ASP A 263 16.35 2.08 4.64
C ASP A 263 15.93 0.66 4.22
N CYS A 264 15.10 0.61 3.18
CA CYS A 264 14.64 -0.66 2.63
C CYS A 264 15.79 -1.49 2.04
N GLN A 265 16.81 -0.86 1.45
CA GLN A 265 17.92 -1.56 0.82
C GLN A 265 18.76 -2.33 1.85
N HIS A 266 19.19 -1.66 2.92
CA HIS A 266 19.94 -2.27 4.01
C HIS A 266 19.15 -3.41 4.66
N LEU A 267 17.84 -3.24 4.87
CA LEU A 267 17.01 -4.32 5.40
C LEU A 267 17.01 -5.54 4.47
N ILE A 268 16.85 -5.32 3.16
CA ILE A 268 16.80 -6.42 2.19
C ILE A 268 18.12 -7.16 2.12
N GLU A 269 19.24 -6.45 2.12
CA GLU A 269 20.59 -7.05 2.14
C GLU A 269 20.80 -7.91 3.39
N GLU A 270 20.25 -7.51 4.53
CA GLU A 270 20.31 -8.28 5.78
C GLU A 270 19.36 -9.50 5.82
N LEU A 271 18.28 -9.47 5.04
CA LEU A 271 17.29 -10.56 4.98
C LEU A 271 17.52 -11.53 3.82
N ALA A 272 18.38 -11.19 2.84
CA ALA A 272 18.69 -11.97 1.64
C ALA A 272 19.49 -13.25 1.94
#